data_AF-A0A9D9Y1N4-F1
#
_entry.id   AF-A0A9D9Y1N4-F1
#
_cell.length_a   1.000
_cell.length_b   1.000
_cell.length_c   1.000
_cell.angle_alpha   90.00
_cell.angle_beta   90.00
_cell.angle_gamma   90.00
#
_symmetry.space_group_name_H-M   'P 1'
#
loop_
_entity.id
_entity.type
_entity.pdbx_description
1 polymer ?
#
loop_
_entity_poly.entity_id
_entity_poly.type
_entity_poly.pdbx_seq_one_letter_code
_entity_poly.pdbx_strand_id
1 'polypeptide(L)'
;MNQADSTHIDHTFQNLQNQFIHQYASIFEDSLAPRSVVVIPSLTLDSQILSKIKGHFYYEERMLCMLMLLKMPETRLTFVTSIPISSLIIDYYLHMLPGITAEHAKSRLTLLSCYDAGSVPLTEKVLRRPRLIDRIKKSIPNEDSGHLIFFNVTDA
;
A
#
# COMPACT_ATOMS: atom_id res chain seq x y z
N MET A 1 11.71 -11.84 24.11
CA MET A 1 12.13 -10.49 23.69
C MET A 1 13.08 -9.96 24.75
N ASN A 2 14.33 -9.68 24.42
CA ASN A 2 15.29 -9.15 25.40
C ASN A 2 15.03 -7.66 25.64
N GLN A 3 15.25 -7.19 26.86
CA GLN A 3 14.95 -5.82 27.28
C GLN A 3 15.72 -4.76 26.47
N ALA A 4 16.89 -5.11 25.94
CA ALA A 4 17.71 -4.28 25.05
C ALA A 4 17.14 -4.15 23.62
N ASP A 5 16.45 -5.18 23.11
CA ASP A 5 15.79 -5.11 21.78
C ASP A 5 14.57 -4.17 21.85
N SER A 6 13.84 -4.17 22.97
CA SER A 6 12.71 -3.26 23.18
C SER A 6 13.16 -1.81 23.19
N THR A 7 14.24 -1.47 23.92
CA THR A 7 14.74 -0.09 23.99
C THR A 7 15.23 0.42 22.63
N HIS A 8 15.82 -0.46 21.81
CA HIS A 8 16.28 -0.10 20.46
C HIS A 8 15.12 0.13 19.48
N ILE A 9 14.06 -0.68 19.56
CA ILE A 9 12.84 -0.50 18.76
C ILE A 9 12.15 0.81 19.14
N ASP A 10 12.04 1.11 20.44
CA ASP A 10 11.43 2.34 20.94
C ASP A 10 12.19 3.58 20.43
N HIS A 11 13.52 3.56 20.49
CA HIS A 11 14.36 4.65 19.99
C HIS A 11 14.24 4.84 18.47
N THR A 12 14.18 3.74 17.71
CA THR A 12 14.02 3.77 16.25
C THR A 12 12.64 4.33 15.89
N PHE A 13 11.59 3.88 16.56
CA PHE A 13 10.23 4.37 16.37
C PHE A 13 10.14 5.86 16.67
N GLN A 14 10.72 6.31 17.78
CA GLN A 14 10.69 7.72 18.17
C GLN A 14 11.45 8.62 17.19
N ASN A 15 12.57 8.14 16.65
CA ASN A 15 13.28 8.81 15.56
C ASN A 15 12.40 8.93 14.29
N LEU A 16 11.70 7.86 13.91
CA LEU A 16 10.77 7.87 12.79
C LEU A 16 9.59 8.82 13.02
N GLN A 17 9.03 8.86 14.23
CA GLN A 17 7.94 9.79 14.59
C GLN A 17 8.39 11.25 14.45
N ASN A 18 9.60 11.58 14.92
CA ASN A 18 10.14 12.94 14.79
C ASN A 18 10.35 13.33 13.31
N GLN A 19 10.87 12.41 12.49
CA GLN A 19 11.00 12.63 11.04
C GLN A 19 9.63 12.83 10.36
N PHE A 20 8.64 12.03 10.77
CA PHE A 20 7.30 12.08 10.21
C PHE A 20 6.60 13.43 10.45
N ILE A 21 6.77 14.05 11.62
CA ILE A 21 6.17 15.38 11.91
C ILE A 21 6.59 16.41 10.86
N HIS A 22 7.89 16.44 10.52
CA HIS A 22 8.42 17.39 9.54
C HIS A 22 7.99 17.04 8.10
N GLN A 23 8.04 15.76 7.72
CA GLN A 23 7.60 15.31 6.40
C GLN A 23 6.10 15.55 6.18
N TYR A 24 5.27 15.28 7.18
CA TYR A 24 3.84 15.48 7.10
C TYR A 24 3.50 16.96 6.83
N ALA A 25 4.12 17.88 7.57
CA ALA A 25 3.91 19.31 7.37
C ALA A 25 4.27 19.78 5.95
N SER A 26 5.39 19.29 5.39
CA SER A 26 5.83 19.71 4.05
C SER A 26 4.98 19.15 2.91
N ILE A 27 4.39 17.96 3.08
CA ILE A 27 3.70 17.23 2.01
C ILE A 27 2.19 17.40 2.04
N PHE A 28 1.62 17.68 3.21
CA PHE A 28 0.17 17.80 3.38
C PHE A 28 -0.40 18.99 2.62
N GLU A 29 0.31 20.12 2.59
CA GLU A 29 -0.16 21.35 1.92
C GLU A 29 0.26 21.42 0.44
N ASP A 30 1.34 20.74 0.05
CA ASP A 30 1.88 20.79 -1.31
C ASP A 30 1.44 19.59 -2.16
N SER A 31 0.42 19.78 -3.00
CA SER A 31 -0.04 18.74 -3.92
C SER A 31 1.01 18.29 -4.96
N LEU A 32 2.03 19.12 -5.22
CA LEU A 32 3.12 18.85 -6.16
C LEU A 32 4.31 18.14 -5.51
N ALA A 33 4.35 18.02 -4.18
CA ALA A 33 5.43 17.32 -3.50
C ALA A 33 5.51 15.84 -3.94
N PRO A 34 6.71 15.31 -4.26
CA PRO A 34 6.89 13.90 -4.57
C PRO A 34 6.52 12.98 -3.41
N ARG A 35 5.76 11.92 -3.71
CA ARG A 35 5.34 10.94 -2.71
C ARG A 35 5.15 9.56 -3.31
N SER A 36 5.50 8.56 -2.52
CA SER A 36 5.34 7.15 -2.84
C SER A 36 4.33 6.51 -1.89
N VAL A 37 3.20 6.09 -2.44
CA VAL A 37 2.10 5.50 -1.68
C VAL A 37 2.04 4.00 -1.95
N VAL A 38 2.19 3.20 -0.90
CA VAL A 38 2.00 1.75 -0.97
C VAL A 38 0.67 1.41 -0.33
N VAL A 39 -0.22 0.78 -1.08
CA VAL A 39 -1.53 0.34 -0.61
C VAL A 39 -1.49 -1.18 -0.41
N ILE A 40 -1.71 -1.61 0.82
CA ILE A 40 -1.84 -3.02 1.20
C ILE A 40 -3.24 -3.19 1.79
N PRO A 41 -4.26 -3.54 0.97
CA PRO A 41 -5.65 -3.65 1.38
C PRO A 41 -5.91 -4.96 2.15
N SER A 42 -5.02 -5.29 3.08
CA SER A 42 -5.13 -6.48 3.90
C SER A 42 -6.29 -6.32 4.87
N LEU A 43 -7.18 -7.30 4.83
CA LEU A 43 -8.30 -7.41 5.75
C LEU A 43 -8.03 -8.60 6.68
N THR A 44 -7.74 -8.30 7.94
CA THR A 44 -7.72 -9.35 8.98
C THR A 44 -9.14 -9.55 9.50
N LEU A 45 -9.82 -10.56 8.97
CA LEU A 45 -11.09 -11.08 9.49
C LEU A 45 -10.86 -12.46 10.09
N ASP A 46 -11.74 -12.89 11.01
CA ASP A 46 -11.72 -14.25 11.53
C ASP A 46 -11.73 -15.27 10.36
N SER A 47 -10.76 -16.18 10.37
CA SER A 47 -10.62 -17.29 9.43
C SER A 47 -11.91 -18.12 9.23
N GLN A 48 -12.74 -18.24 10.26
CA GLN A 48 -14.04 -18.92 10.18
C GLN A 48 -15.09 -18.12 9.40
N ILE A 49 -14.94 -16.79 9.37
CA ILE A 49 -15.79 -15.88 8.58
C ILE A 49 -15.26 -15.81 7.14
N LEU A 50 -13.94 -15.70 6.95
CA LEU A 50 -13.29 -15.68 5.63
C LEU A 50 -13.56 -16.96 4.83
N SER A 51 -13.53 -18.12 5.47
CA SER A 51 -13.83 -19.40 4.81
C SER A 51 -15.28 -19.53 4.32
N LYS A 52 -16.21 -18.74 4.88
CA LYS A 52 -17.62 -18.70 4.47
C LYS A 52 -17.89 -17.70 3.36
N ILE A 53 -16.98 -16.75 3.10
CA ILE A 53 -17.11 -15.72 2.07
C ILE A 53 -16.35 -16.18 0.81
N LYS A 54 -17.09 -16.68 -0.18
CA LYS A 54 -16.50 -16.95 -1.51
C LYS A 54 -16.00 -15.64 -2.11
N GLY A 55 -14.72 -15.59 -2.47
CA GLY A 55 -14.12 -14.41 -3.11
C GLY A 55 -13.75 -13.29 -2.13
N HIS A 56 -13.36 -13.62 -0.90
CA HIS A 56 -12.84 -12.66 0.08
C HIS A 56 -11.67 -11.82 -0.44
N PHE A 57 -10.87 -12.32 -1.38
CA PHE A 57 -9.82 -11.53 -2.04
C PHE A 57 -10.36 -10.39 -2.92
N TYR A 58 -11.63 -10.43 -3.38
CA TYR A 58 -12.26 -9.27 -4.04
C TYR A 58 -12.49 -8.10 -3.07
N TYR A 59 -12.35 -8.31 -1.75
CA TYR A 59 -12.38 -7.20 -0.80
C TYR A 59 -11.21 -6.24 -1.00
N GLU A 60 -10.10 -6.72 -1.54
CA GLU A 60 -8.94 -5.89 -1.87
C GLU A 60 -9.30 -4.84 -2.92
N GLU A 61 -10.21 -5.15 -3.85
CA GLU A 61 -10.68 -4.20 -4.88
C GLU A 61 -11.44 -3.00 -4.28
N ARG A 62 -11.96 -3.09 -3.05
CA ARG A 62 -12.65 -1.95 -2.40
C ARG A 62 -11.74 -0.74 -2.18
N MET A 63 -10.43 -0.97 -2.06
CA MET A 63 -9.44 0.11 -1.91
C MET A 63 -8.91 0.64 -3.25
N LEU A 64 -9.46 0.21 -4.40
CA LEU A 64 -9.12 0.81 -5.70
C LEU A 64 -9.47 2.29 -5.78
N CYS A 65 -10.32 2.81 -4.89
CA CYS A 65 -10.50 4.26 -4.74
C CYS A 65 -9.20 5.00 -4.39
N MET A 66 -8.19 4.33 -3.81
CA MET A 66 -6.87 4.93 -3.55
C MET A 66 -6.10 5.27 -4.84
N LEU A 67 -6.48 4.68 -6.00
CA LEU A 67 -5.93 5.09 -7.29
C LEU A 67 -6.20 6.58 -7.60
N MET A 68 -7.22 7.18 -6.95
CA MET A 68 -7.51 8.62 -7.05
C MET A 68 -6.36 9.51 -6.58
N LEU A 69 -5.42 8.99 -5.78
CA LEU A 69 -4.21 9.72 -5.38
C LEU A 69 -3.28 10.02 -6.57
N LEU A 70 -3.40 9.26 -7.67
CA LEU A 70 -2.69 9.53 -8.92
C LEU A 70 -3.12 10.85 -9.58
N LYS A 71 -4.20 11.51 -9.14
CA LYS A 71 -4.51 12.89 -9.60
C LYS A 71 -3.42 13.90 -9.20
N MET A 72 -2.65 13.60 -8.16
CA MET A 72 -1.51 14.41 -7.73
C MET A 72 -0.31 14.06 -8.63
N PRO A 73 0.33 15.04 -9.29
CA PRO A 73 1.23 14.78 -10.43
C PRO A 73 2.51 14.04 -10.04
N GLU A 74 3.07 14.29 -8.86
CA GLU A 74 4.31 13.64 -8.40
C GLU A 74 4.05 12.42 -7.48
N THR A 75 2.83 11.90 -7.46
CA THR A 75 2.49 10.68 -6.71
C THR A 75 2.78 9.42 -7.51
N ARG A 76 3.58 8.53 -6.94
CA ARG A 76 3.75 7.14 -7.38
C ARG A 76 2.95 6.23 -6.46
N LEU A 77 2.22 5.27 -7.03
CA LEU A 77 1.37 4.36 -6.26
C LEU A 77 1.72 2.92 -6.52
N THR A 78 1.97 2.16 -5.46
CA THR A 78 2.14 0.71 -5.49
C THR A 78 0.94 0.03 -4.85
N PHE A 79 0.18 -0.74 -5.61
CA PHE A 79 -0.99 -1.46 -5.12
C PHE A 79 -0.66 -2.96 -5.01
N VAL A 80 -0.77 -3.52 -3.81
CA VAL A 80 -0.42 -4.91 -3.53
C VAL A 80 -1.68 -5.73 -3.34
N THR A 81 -1.74 -6.93 -3.91
CA THR A 81 -2.93 -7.80 -3.89
C THR A 81 -2.58 -9.27 -3.69
N SER A 82 -3.55 -10.06 -3.24
CA SER A 82 -3.49 -11.52 -3.17
C SER A 82 -3.46 -12.12 -4.57
N ILE A 83 -4.36 -11.67 -5.45
CA ILE A 83 -4.46 -12.11 -6.85
C ILE A 83 -4.41 -10.91 -7.80
N PRO A 84 -3.94 -11.07 -9.05
CA PRO A 84 -3.90 -9.97 -10.01
C PRO A 84 -5.30 -9.40 -10.27
N ILE A 85 -5.41 -8.08 -10.24
CA ILE A 85 -6.63 -7.37 -10.65
C ILE A 85 -6.67 -7.30 -12.18
N SER A 86 -7.86 -7.48 -12.76
CA SER A 86 -8.06 -7.34 -14.20
C SER A 86 -7.62 -5.96 -14.69
N SER A 87 -6.87 -5.92 -15.79
CA SER A 87 -6.46 -4.66 -16.42
C SER A 87 -7.66 -3.80 -16.81
N LEU A 88 -8.79 -4.40 -17.19
CA LEU A 88 -10.02 -3.68 -17.50
C LEU A 88 -10.56 -2.90 -16.30
N ILE A 89 -10.50 -3.50 -15.10
CA ILE A 89 -10.92 -2.82 -13.85
C ILE A 89 -9.98 -1.65 -13.59
N ILE A 90 -8.66 -1.86 -13.68
CA ILE A 90 -7.67 -0.80 -13.48
C ILE A 90 -7.89 0.34 -14.47
N ASP A 91 -8.01 0.02 -15.75
CA ASP A 91 -8.20 1.02 -16.80
C ASP A 91 -9.53 1.78 -16.56
N TYR A 92 -10.61 1.12 -16.14
CA TYR A 92 -11.85 1.79 -15.75
C TYR A 92 -11.63 2.85 -14.66
N TYR A 93 -10.94 2.52 -13.56
CA TYR A 93 -10.64 3.48 -12.50
C TYR A 93 -9.74 4.63 -12.98
N LEU A 94 -8.73 4.34 -13.81
CA LEU A 94 -7.81 5.36 -14.32
C LEU A 94 -8.50 6.35 -15.27
N HIS A 95 -9.47 5.91 -16.07
CA HIS A 95 -10.26 6.80 -16.93
C HIS A 95 -11.20 7.73 -16.14
N MET A 96 -11.48 7.42 -14.87
CA MET A 96 -12.29 8.27 -13.99
C MET A 96 -11.47 9.40 -13.32
N LEU A 97 -10.15 9.44 -13.49
CA LEU A 97 -9.30 10.46 -12.88
C LEU A 97 -9.47 11.81 -13.60
N PRO A 98 -9.91 12.87 -12.90
CA PRO A 98 -10.02 14.18 -13.53
C PRO A 98 -8.63 14.80 -13.73
N GLY A 99 -8.42 15.44 -14.87
CA GLY A 99 -7.22 16.26 -15.13
C GLY A 99 -5.94 15.48 -15.47
N ILE A 100 -6.02 14.16 -15.68
CA ILE A 100 -4.88 13.34 -16.10
C ILE A 100 -5.31 12.25 -17.08
N THR A 101 -4.44 11.90 -18.04
CA THR A 101 -4.69 10.76 -18.94
C THR A 101 -4.46 9.43 -18.22
N ALA A 102 -5.20 8.39 -18.64
CA ALA A 102 -5.02 7.06 -18.09
C ALA A 102 -3.57 6.55 -18.27
N GLU A 103 -2.91 6.91 -19.38
CA GLU A 103 -1.51 6.54 -19.66
C GLU A 103 -0.53 7.15 -18.64
N HIS A 104 -0.65 8.45 -18.34
CA HIS A 104 0.19 9.12 -17.34
C HIS A 104 -0.10 8.66 -15.91
N ALA A 105 -1.32 8.25 -15.61
CA ALA A 105 -1.63 7.62 -14.33
C ALA A 105 -1.02 6.22 -14.24
N LYS A 106 -1.12 5.43 -15.32
CA LYS A 106 -0.59 4.06 -15.41
C LYS A 106 0.93 4.01 -15.32
N SER A 107 1.65 4.99 -15.88
CA SER A 107 3.12 5.05 -15.80
C SER A 107 3.64 5.24 -14.36
N ARG A 108 2.80 5.74 -13.46
CA ARG A 108 3.11 5.95 -12.02
C ARG A 108 2.45 4.90 -11.12
N LEU A 109 1.74 3.93 -11.69
CA LEU A 109 1.07 2.84 -10.98
C LEU A 109 1.89 1.55 -11.09
N THR A 110 2.29 0.99 -9.95
CA THR A 110 2.90 -0.33 -9.85
C THR A 110 1.89 -1.31 -9.24
N LEU A 111 1.53 -2.36 -9.99
CA LEU A 111 0.67 -3.42 -9.48
C LEU A 111 1.51 -4.64 -9.10
N LEU A 112 1.42 -5.05 -7.83
CA LEU A 112 2.08 -6.24 -7.32
C LEU A 112 1.04 -7.24 -6.82
N SER A 113 1.29 -8.53 -7.10
CA SER A 113 0.42 -9.60 -6.64
C SER A 113 1.21 -10.72 -5.97
N CYS A 114 0.62 -11.33 -4.96
CA CYS A 114 1.14 -12.53 -4.29
C CYS A 114 0.86 -13.82 -5.07
N TYR A 115 -0.04 -13.77 -6.07
CA TYR A 115 -0.55 -14.92 -6.83
C TYR A 115 -1.05 -16.05 -5.92
N ASP A 116 -1.79 -15.67 -4.87
CA ASP A 116 -2.20 -16.55 -3.78
C ASP A 116 -3.65 -16.28 -3.40
N ALA A 117 -4.54 -17.14 -3.86
CA ALA A 117 -5.98 -17.09 -3.56
C ALA A 117 -6.32 -17.71 -2.18
N GLY A 118 -5.33 -18.07 -1.36
CA GLY A 118 -5.54 -18.67 -0.05
C GLY A 118 -6.28 -17.77 0.93
N SER A 119 -6.84 -18.38 1.98
CA SER A 119 -7.64 -17.71 3.02
C SER A 119 -6.82 -16.99 4.10
N VAL A 120 -5.53 -16.80 3.85
CA VAL A 120 -4.61 -16.09 4.73
C VAL A 120 -4.68 -14.58 4.44
N PRO A 121 -4.56 -13.68 5.44
CA PRO A 121 -4.52 -12.24 5.21
C PRO A 121 -3.39 -11.81 4.26
N LEU A 122 -3.63 -10.74 3.50
CA LEU A 122 -2.66 -10.23 2.52
C LEU A 122 -1.33 -9.82 3.18
N THR A 123 -1.38 -9.15 4.34
CA THR A 123 -0.15 -8.77 5.06
C THR A 123 0.72 -9.99 5.36
N GLU A 124 0.12 -11.10 5.81
CA GLU A 124 0.85 -12.33 6.07
C GLU A 124 1.40 -12.97 4.78
N LYS A 125 0.62 -12.93 3.68
CA LYS A 125 1.11 -13.35 2.36
C LYS A 125 2.33 -12.54 1.92
N VAL A 126 2.34 -11.24 2.16
CA VAL A 126 3.47 -10.34 1.85
C VAL A 126 4.68 -10.65 2.72
N LEU A 127 4.49 -10.76 4.04
CA LEU A 127 5.57 -11.02 5.00
C LEU A 127 6.28 -12.36 4.75
N ARG A 128 5.56 -13.38 4.29
CA ARG A 128 6.13 -14.68 3.88
C ARG A 128 6.96 -14.61 2.60
N ARG A 129 6.99 -13.48 1.88
CA ARG A 129 7.62 -13.32 0.56
C ARG A 129 8.66 -12.19 0.57
N PRO A 130 9.90 -12.43 1.04
CA PRO A 130 10.96 -11.42 1.08
C PRO A 130 11.20 -10.73 -0.27
N ARG A 131 11.16 -11.48 -1.37
CA ARG A 131 11.30 -10.92 -2.74
C ARG A 131 10.20 -9.91 -3.10
N LEU A 132 8.98 -10.10 -2.57
CA LEU A 132 7.88 -9.16 -2.78
C LEU A 132 8.12 -7.88 -1.98
N ILE A 133 8.60 -8.00 -0.75
CA ILE A 133 9.00 -6.86 0.09
C ILE A 133 10.10 -6.06 -0.62
N ASP A 134 11.10 -6.72 -1.20
CA ASP A 134 12.16 -6.04 -1.95
C ASP A 134 11.62 -5.30 -3.19
N ARG A 135 10.61 -5.85 -3.87
CA ARG A 135 9.94 -5.16 -4.98
C ARG A 135 9.14 -3.95 -4.51
N ILE A 136 8.47 -4.04 -3.37
CA ILE A 136 7.78 -2.90 -2.74
C ILE A 136 8.81 -1.81 -2.40
N LYS A 137 9.91 -2.17 -1.74
CA LYS A 137 10.99 -1.22 -1.42
C LYS A 137 11.56 -0.54 -2.66
N LYS A 138 11.81 -1.30 -3.74
CA LYS A 138 12.30 -0.75 -5.02
C LYS A 138 11.29 0.18 -5.73
N SER A 139 10.01 0.10 -5.38
CA SER A 139 8.99 1.00 -5.92
C SER A 139 8.93 2.36 -5.22
N ILE A 140 9.70 2.54 -4.15
CA ILE A 140 9.79 3.78 -3.35
C ILE A 140 11.15 4.43 -3.66
N PRO A 141 11.22 5.50 -4.47
CA PRO A 141 12.44 6.27 -4.65
C PRO A 141 12.93 6.87 -3.33
N ASN A 142 14.24 6.95 -3.12
CA ASN A 142 14.84 7.40 -1.85
C ASN A 142 14.52 8.85 -1.47
N GLU A 143 14.08 9.66 -2.43
CA GLU A 143 13.77 11.10 -2.25
C GLU A 143 12.28 11.34 -1.95
N ASP A 144 11.42 10.35 -2.20
CA ASP A 144 9.97 10.48 -2.00
C ASP A 144 9.61 10.21 -0.53
N SER A 145 8.59 10.89 -0.01
CA SER A 145 7.97 10.43 1.23
C SER A 145 7.22 9.12 1.02
N GLY A 146 7.55 8.13 1.85
CA GLY A 146 6.87 6.83 1.85
C GLY A 146 5.61 6.85 2.72
N HIS A 147 4.46 6.58 2.13
CA HIS A 147 3.20 6.40 2.84
C HIS A 147 2.70 4.97 2.66
N LEU A 148 2.24 4.36 3.75
CA LEU A 148 1.70 3.00 3.74
C LEU A 148 0.23 3.06 4.17
N ILE A 149 -0.66 2.58 3.30
CA ILE A 149 -2.11 2.60 3.52
C ILE A 149 -2.58 1.16 3.72
N PHE A 150 -3.27 0.94 4.84
CA PHE A 150 -3.86 -0.33 5.21
C PHE A 150 -5.36 -0.20 5.44
N PHE A 151 -6.08 -1.31 5.38
CA PHE A 151 -7.50 -1.33 5.74
C PHE A 151 -7.70 -1.39 7.27
N ASN A 152 -7.00 -2.30 7.95
CA ASN A 152 -7.00 -2.39 9.41
C ASN A 152 -5.58 -2.59 9.96
N VAL A 153 -5.43 -2.28 11.25
CA VAL A 153 -4.21 -2.50 12.03
C VAL A 153 -4.52 -3.52 13.11
N THR A 154 -3.63 -4.46 13.32
CA THR A 154 -3.69 -5.45 14.40
C THR A 154 -2.61 -5.15 15.43
N ASP A 155 -2.81 -5.60 16.67
CA ASP A 155 -1.77 -5.55 17.69
C ASP A 155 -0.54 -6.35 17.26
N ALA A 156 0.63 -5.95 17.77
CA ALA A 156 1.94 -6.55 17.49
C ALA A 156 2.23 -7.75 18.39
#